data_AF-A0A2K9NVU7-F1
#
_entry.id   AF-A0A2K9NVU7-F1
#
_cell.length_a   1.000
_cell.length_b   1.000
_cell.length_c   1.000
_cell.angle_alpha   90.00
_cell.angle_beta   90.00
_cell.angle_gamma   90.00
#
_symmetry.space_group_name_H-M   'P 1'
#
loop_
_entity.id
_entity.type
_entity.pdbx_description
1 polymer ?
#
loop_
_entity_poly.entity_id
_entity_poly.type
_entity_poly.pdbx_seq_one_letter_code
_entity_poly.pdbx_strand_id
1 'polypeptide(L)'
;MIASGMILKCILLAKFQVDVVETPISEYEMATMNKVHNGVAFEATVLEGRLNSVSIEDPSTSAKTMSYSMKDYTQRSLSTKLDVLNTHSSVDCEII
;
A
#
# COMPACT_ATOMS: atom_id res chain seq x y z
N MET A 1 3.69 23.56 -11.55
CA MET A 1 2.54 23.71 -10.64
C MET A 1 2.58 22.53 -9.69
N ILE A 2 2.78 22.79 -8.41
CA ILE A 2 2.80 21.73 -7.38
C ILE A 2 1.34 21.54 -6.99
N ALA A 3 0.76 20.42 -7.43
CA ALA A 3 -0.59 20.01 -7.04
C ALA A 3 -0.70 19.94 -5.51
N SER A 4 -1.91 20.17 -4.99
CA SER A 4 -2.30 20.00 -3.58
C SER A 4 -1.49 18.88 -2.88
N GLY A 5 -0.74 19.24 -1.84
CA GLY A 5 0.45 18.51 -1.34
C GLY A 5 0.19 17.21 -0.56
N MET A 6 -0.78 16.40 -0.98
CA MET A 6 -1.03 15.09 -0.35
C MET A 6 -0.05 14.03 -0.83
N ILE A 7 0.43 13.20 0.10
CA ILE A 7 1.41 12.14 -0.14
C ILE A 7 0.82 10.81 0.31
N LEU A 8 0.91 9.78 -0.53
CA LEU A 8 0.71 8.40 -0.12
C LEU A 8 2.02 7.90 0.50
N LYS A 9 2.00 7.62 1.79
CA LYS A 9 3.12 7.02 2.53
C LYS A 9 2.79 5.59 2.90
N CYS A 10 3.70 4.66 2.65
CA CYS A 10 3.56 3.26 3.04
C CYS A 10 4.80 2.75 3.76
N ILE A 11 4.58 2.01 4.85
CA ILE A 11 5.60 1.26 5.58
C ILE A 11 5.45 -0.20 5.16
N LEU A 12 6.51 -0.77 4.59
CA LEU A 12 6.54 -2.14 4.09
C LEU A 12 7.39 -2.98 5.03
N LEU A 13 6.83 -4.04 5.59
CA LEU A 13 7.58 -5.07 6.31
C LEU A 13 7.60 -6.33 5.44
N ALA A 14 8.78 -6.84 5.11
CA ALA A 14 8.93 -8.12 4.39
C ALA A 14 10.09 -8.92 4.99
N LYS A 15 9.77 -10.08 5.58
CA LYS A 15 10.75 -11.03 6.17
C LYS A 15 11.75 -10.32 7.09
N PHE A 16 11.23 -9.57 8.06
CA PHE A 16 11.99 -8.83 9.09
C PHE A 16 12.78 -7.60 8.59
N GLN A 17 12.62 -7.20 7.33
CA GLN A 17 13.16 -5.93 6.81
C GLN A 17 12.03 -4.93 6.62
N VAL A 18 12.33 -3.67 6.94
CA VAL A 18 11.37 -2.55 6.84
C VAL A 18 11.86 -1.57 5.78
N ASP A 19 10.95 -1.12 4.92
CA ASP A 19 11.14 -0.03 3.98
C ASP A 19 10.03 1.01 4.15
N VAL A 20 10.32 2.27 3.85
CA VAL A 20 9.34 3.36 3.87
C VAL A 20 9.38 4.05 2.52
N VAL A 21 8.23 4.10 1.87
CA VAL A 21 8.09 4.62 0.51
C VAL A 21 6.98 5.65 0.46
N GLU A 22 7.18 6.67 -0.37
CA GLU A 22 6.28 7.81 -0.51
C GLU A 22 6.05 8.08 -2.00
N THR A 23 4.82 8.36 -2.37
CA THR A 23 4.42 8.73 -3.74
C THR A 23 3.48 9.94 -3.67
N PRO A 24 3.73 11.00 -4.45
CA PRO A 24 2.83 12.15 -4.49
C PRO A 24 1.46 11.75 -5.06
N ILE A 25 0.39 12.31 -4.49
CA ILE A 25 -0.96 12.18 -5.04
C ILE A 25 -1.17 13.27 -6.08
N SER A 26 -1.71 12.88 -7.23
CA SER A 26 -1.97 13.81 -8.34
C SER A 26 -3.05 14.84 -8.00
N GLU A 27 -3.18 15.88 -8.83
CA GLU A 27 -4.25 16.88 -8.71
C GLU A 27 -5.66 16.31 -8.87
N TYR A 28 -5.79 15.13 -9.48
CA TYR A 28 -7.04 14.38 -9.59
C TYR A 28 -7.29 13.46 -8.39
N GLU A 29 -6.49 13.63 -7.32
CA GLU A 29 -6.54 12.84 -6.10
C GLU A 29 -6.36 11.32 -6.35
N MET A 30 -5.47 10.99 -7.29
CA MET A 30 -5.12 9.62 -7.65
C MET A 30 -3.64 9.35 -7.45
N ALA A 31 -3.30 8.14 -6.98
CA ALA A 31 -1.94 7.62 -6.94
C ALA A 31 -1.95 6.09 -7.02
N THR A 32 -0.89 5.52 -7.58
CA THR A 32 -0.63 4.07 -7.52
C THR A 32 0.82 3.87 -7.13
N MET A 33 1.05 2.98 -6.16
CA MET A 33 2.37 2.58 -5.70
C MET A 33 2.52 1.08 -5.92
N ASN A 34 3.58 0.70 -6.63
CA ASN A 34 3.97 -0.69 -6.83
C ASN A 34 5.41 -0.85 -6.40
N LYS A 35 5.68 -1.74 -5.45
CA LYS A 35 7.03 -1.96 -4.91
C LYS A 35 7.27 -3.43 -4.66
N VAL A 36 8.45 -3.92 -5.05
CA VAL A 36 8.94 -5.22 -4.60
C VAL A 36 9.98 -4.95 -3.52
N HIS A 37 9.77 -5.53 -2.34
CA HIS A 37 10.70 -5.43 -1.22
C HIS A 37 10.95 -6.83 -0.65
N ASN A 38 12.22 -7.23 -0.60
CA ASN A 38 12.66 -8.54 -0.10
C ASN A 38 11.91 -9.76 -0.70
N GLY A 39 11.61 -9.69 -2.00
CA GLY A 39 10.90 -10.72 -2.75
C GLY A 39 9.39 -10.75 -2.52
N VAL A 40 8.82 -9.75 -1.84
CA VAL A 40 7.37 -9.59 -1.64
C VAL A 40 6.91 -8.37 -2.44
N ALA A 41 5.84 -8.51 -3.19
CA ALA A 41 5.25 -7.44 -3.98
C ALA A 41 4.14 -6.74 -3.18
N PHE A 42 4.16 -5.42 -3.21
CA PHE A 42 3.22 -4.53 -2.53
C PHE A 42 2.59 -3.60 -3.56
N GLU A 43 1.28 -3.43 -3.45
CA GLU A 43 0.53 -2.46 -4.25
C GLU A 43 -0.37 -1.62 -3.34
N ALA A 44 -0.42 -0.31 -3.56
CA ALA A 44 -1.37 0.59 -2.91
C ALA A 44 -1.94 1.57 -3.93
N THR A 45 -3.26 1.79 -3.87
CA THR A 45 -3.98 2.62 -4.84
C THR A 45 -4.86 3.64 -4.12
N VAL A 46 -4.74 4.89 -4.52
CA VAL A 46 -5.58 6.02 -4.11
C VAL A 46 -6.46 6.42 -5.29
N LEU A 47 -7.75 6.57 -5.05
CA LEU A 47 -8.73 7.04 -6.03
C LEU A 47 -9.61 8.08 -5.36
N GLU A 48 -9.85 9.22 -6.00
CA GLU A 48 -10.78 10.26 -5.51
C GLU A 48 -10.48 10.66 -4.04
N GLY A 49 -9.19 10.80 -3.70
CA GLY A 49 -8.75 11.27 -2.38
C GLY A 49 -8.89 10.27 -1.24
N ARG A 50 -9.29 9.02 -1.54
CA ARG A 50 -9.34 7.91 -0.58
C ARG A 50 -8.34 6.82 -0.96
N LEU A 51 -7.77 6.18 0.05
CA LEU A 51 -6.94 5.01 -0.11
C LEU A 51 -7.86 3.82 -0.43
N ASN A 52 -7.92 3.46 -1.71
CA ASN A 52 -8.88 2.51 -2.27
C ASN A 52 -8.54 1.06 -1.92
N SER A 53 -7.26 0.69 -2.04
CA SER A 53 -6.81 -0.67 -1.82
C SER A 53 -5.34 -0.74 -1.47
N VAL A 54 -4.98 -1.77 -0.71
CA VAL A 54 -3.60 -2.16 -0.42
C VAL A 54 -3.50 -3.68 -0.53
N SER A 55 -2.50 -4.19 -1.25
CA SER A 55 -2.29 -5.63 -1.45
C SER A 55 -0.85 -6.05 -1.22
N ILE A 56 -0.68 -7.30 -0.80
CA ILE A 56 0.60 -7.98 -0.64
C ILE A 56 0.53 -9.30 -1.38
N GLU A 57 1.59 -9.63 -2.11
CA GLU A 57 1.77 -10.90 -2.78
C GLU A 57 3.18 -11.44 -2.51
N ASP A 58 3.29 -12.70 -2.11
CA ASP A 58 4.56 -13.44 -2.06
C ASP A 58 4.63 -14.35 -3.30
N PRO A 59 5.38 -13.97 -4.36
CA PRO A 59 5.45 -14.74 -5.60
C PRO A 59 6.10 -16.12 -5.41
N SER A 60 6.85 -16.35 -4.33
CA SER A 60 7.46 -17.66 -4.06
C SER A 60 6.45 -18.72 -3.64
N THR A 61 5.31 -18.28 -3.09
CA THR A 61 4.21 -19.16 -2.65
C THR A 61 2.91 -18.90 -3.41
N SER A 62 2.89 -17.90 -4.30
CA SER A 62 1.70 -17.38 -4.99
C SER A 62 0.59 -16.92 -4.03
N ALA A 63 0.93 -16.66 -2.77
CA ALA A 63 -0.03 -16.24 -1.77
C ALA A 63 -0.27 -14.73 -1.87
N LYS A 64 -1.54 -14.32 -1.78
CA LYS A 64 -1.95 -12.93 -1.93
C LYS A 64 -3.03 -12.56 -0.93
N THR A 65 -2.94 -11.36 -0.41
CA THR A 65 -3.94 -10.75 0.48
C THR A 65 -4.15 -9.30 0.09
N MET A 66 -5.33 -8.77 0.41
CA MET A 66 -5.71 -7.43 0.02
C MET A 66 -6.77 -6.86 0.95
N SER A 67 -6.61 -5.59 1.27
CA SER A 67 -7.57 -4.77 1.99
C SER A 67 -8.12 -3.70 1.05
N TYR A 68 -9.41 -3.38 1.20
CA TYR A 68 -10.12 -2.40 0.38
C TYR A 68 -10.89 -1.42 1.26
N SER A 69 -10.98 -0.16 0.84
CA SER A 69 -11.92 0.79 1.43
C SER A 69 -13.35 0.52 0.95
N MET A 70 -14.33 0.72 1.82
CA MET A 70 -15.73 0.76 1.41
C MET A 70 -16.00 2.03 0.58
N LYS A 71 -16.80 1.92 -0.48
CA LYS A 71 -17.05 3.02 -1.44
C LYS A 71 -17.58 4.31 -0.80
N ASP A 72 -18.27 4.22 0.34
CA ASP A 72 -18.94 5.36 0.96
C ASP A 72 -18.15 5.98 2.13
N TYR A 73 -16.93 5.51 2.40
CA TYR A 73 -16.09 6.02 3.47
C TYR A 73 -14.76 6.55 2.93
N THR A 74 -14.44 7.80 3.28
CA THR A 74 -13.12 8.38 3.03
C THR A 74 -12.11 7.75 3.98
N GLN A 75 -11.53 6.64 3.55
CA GLN A 75 -10.50 5.95 4.30
C GLN A 75 -9.14 6.46 3.87
N ARG A 76 -8.41 7.11 4.80
CA ARG A 76 -7.08 7.66 4.53
C ARG A 76 -5.96 6.69 4.87
N SER A 77 -6.25 5.64 5.64
CA SER A 77 -5.29 4.62 6.00
C SER A 77 -5.85 3.21 5.83
N LEU A 78 -5.01 2.33 5.32
CA LEU A 78 -5.30 0.91 5.11
C LEU A 78 -4.04 0.12 5.41
N SER A 79 -4.26 -1.03 6.03
CA SER A 79 -3.20 -1.99 6.24
C SER A 79 -3.64 -3.38 5.84
N THR A 80 -2.67 -4.19 5.50
CA THR A 80 -2.88 -5.62 5.28
C THR A 80 -1.64 -6.39 5.67
N LYS A 81 -1.81 -7.69 5.88
CA LYS A 81 -0.72 -8.59 6.29
C LYS A 81 -0.86 -9.95 5.64
N LEU A 82 0.27 -10.52 5.29
CA LEU A 82 0.42 -11.84 4.69
C LEU A 82 1.33 -12.68 5.59
N ASP A 83 0.75 -13.70 6.21
CA ASP A 83 1.43 -14.68 7.05
C ASP A 83 1.40 -16.03 6.33
N VAL A 84 2.53 -16.46 5.75
CA VAL A 84 2.62 -17.70 4.96
C VAL A 84 3.91 -18.44 5.30
N LEU A 85 3.80 -19.66 5.81
CA LEU A 85 4.93 -20.46 6.29
C LEU A 85 5.78 -19.66 7.30
N ASN A 86 7.01 -19.30 6.92
CA ASN A 86 7.95 -18.51 7.72
C ASN A 86 8.07 -17.05 7.21
N THR A 87 7.25 -16.65 6.25
CA THR A 87 7.19 -15.28 5.73
C THR A 87 6.12 -14.51 6.51
N HIS A 88 6.56 -13.46 7.20
CA HIS A 88 5.68 -12.44 7.77
C HIS A 88 5.89 -11.14 7.01
N SER A 89 4.84 -10.66 6.37
CA SER A 89 4.87 -9.39 5.64
C SER A 89 3.64 -8.56 5.96
N SER A 90 3.81 -7.26 6.08
CA SER A 90 2.72 -6.31 6.25
C SER A 90 2.99 -5.04 5.46
N VAL A 91 1.92 -4.33 5.15
CA VAL A 91 2.02 -2.95 4.67
C VAL A 91 0.97 -2.12 5.37
N ASP A 92 1.41 -0.95 5.83
CA ASP A 92 0.59 0.07 6.45
C ASP A 92 0.74 1.34 5.62
N CYS A 93 -0.34 1.78 4.98
CA CYS A 93 -0.37 2.96 4.12
C CYS A 93 -1.28 4.04 4.70
N GLU A 94 -0.89 5.30 4.51
CA GLU A 94 -1.63 6.48 4.91
C GLU A 94 -1.48 7.62 3.89
N ILE A 95 -2.55 8.40 3.70
CA ILE A 95 -2.52 9.67 2.99
C ILE A 95 -2.24 10.80 3.99
N ILE A 96 -1.11 11.48 3.84
CA ILE A 96 -0.64 12.60 4.69
C ILE A 96 -0.59 13.92 3.93
#